data_AF-A0A8T3SBI7-F1
#
_entry.id   AF-A0A8T3SBI7-F1
#
_cell.length_a   1.000
_cell.length_b   1.000
_cell.length_c   1.000
_cell.angle_alpha   90.00
_cell.angle_beta   90.00
_cell.angle_gamma   90.00
#
_symmetry.space_group_name_H-M   'P 1'
#
loop_
_entity.id
_entity.type
_entity.pdbx_description
1 polymer ?
#
loop_
_entity_poly.entity_id
_entity_poly.type
_entity_poly.pdbx_seq_one_letter_code
_entity_poly.pdbx_strand_id
1 'polypeptide(L)'
;MLRAELAGIAGSPEAIDDLAAEARQTDGAAVEARLGEAAAEVDQIEAEQAEVRARIGELSARIRQLEAAEELGTKRQELAIAEGTAAALARDWAVRAVALRLLEETRQRYERERQPDVVRAAEAHFSRFTGGRYARIVAPPGDSSVRVETEGGEGRVTEELSRGTAEQLYLALRFGLIEEFARHAEALPVVMDDILVNFDVDRASRAAGTIRDLATRHQVIYFTCHAWTAELLDPEGTRTVALA
;
A
#
# COMPACT_ATOMS: atom_id res chain seq x y z
N MET A 1 9.40 -98.66 14.11
CA MET A 1 9.38 -97.33 14.75
C MET A 1 10.80 -96.79 14.84
N LEU A 2 11.67 -97.42 15.64
CA LEU A 2 13.07 -97.00 15.83
C LEU A 2 13.87 -96.78 14.53
N ARG A 3 13.73 -97.68 13.55
CA ARG A 3 14.46 -97.59 12.27
C ARG A 3 14.00 -96.42 11.39
N ALA A 4 12.75 -95.97 11.55
CA ALA A 4 12.21 -94.83 10.82
C ALA A 4 12.70 -93.50 11.42
N GLU A 5 12.81 -93.42 12.75
CA GLU A 5 13.40 -92.26 13.44
C GLU A 5 14.89 -92.12 13.13
N LEU A 6 15.63 -93.24 13.14
CA LEU A 6 17.04 -93.27 12.75
C LEU A 6 17.25 -92.89 11.28
N ALA A 7 16.34 -93.28 10.37
CA ALA A 7 16.38 -92.84 8.98
C ALA A 7 16.18 -91.31 8.84
N GLY A 8 15.34 -90.71 9.71
CA GLY A 8 15.13 -89.26 9.74
C GLY A 8 16.37 -88.49 10.22
N ILE A 9 17.11 -89.05 11.19
CA ILE A 9 18.35 -88.47 11.70
C ILE A 9 19.52 -88.68 10.72
N ALA A 10 19.60 -89.86 10.10
CA ALA A 10 20.65 -90.22 9.12
C ALA A 10 20.43 -89.56 7.74
N GLY A 11 19.28 -88.94 7.49
CA GLY A 11 18.92 -88.31 6.22
C GLY A 11 18.44 -89.28 5.14
N SER A 12 18.78 -90.57 5.21
CA SER A 12 18.15 -91.63 4.39
C SER A 12 18.22 -93.02 5.06
N PRO A 13 17.37 -93.98 4.65
CA PRO A 13 17.40 -95.35 5.17
C PRO A 13 18.69 -96.12 4.89
N GLU A 14 19.37 -95.84 3.76
CA GLU A 14 20.65 -96.47 3.38
C GLU A 14 21.83 -95.96 4.22
N ALA A 15 21.73 -94.76 4.80
CA ALA A 15 22.78 -94.13 5.61
C ALA A 15 22.79 -94.56 7.09
N ILE A 16 21.85 -95.40 7.52
CA ILE A 16 21.72 -95.81 8.92
C ILE A 16 22.93 -96.63 9.41
N ASP A 17 23.48 -97.49 8.55
CA ASP A 17 24.63 -98.33 8.91
C ASP A 17 25.91 -97.48 9.06
N ASP A 18 26.06 -96.45 8.22
CA ASP A 18 27.14 -95.46 8.30
C ASP A 18 27.01 -94.61 9.58
N LEU A 19 25.81 -94.12 9.90
CA LEU A 19 25.54 -93.40 11.14
C LEU A 19 25.84 -94.27 12.38
N ALA A 20 25.53 -95.57 12.34
CA ALA A 20 25.83 -96.49 13.43
C ALA A 20 27.33 -96.81 13.54
N ALA A 21 28.10 -96.73 12.44
CA ALA A 21 29.55 -96.87 12.46
C ALA A 21 30.23 -95.60 13.01
N GLU A 22 29.73 -94.42 12.65
CA GLU A 22 30.20 -93.12 13.14
C GLU A 22 29.89 -92.94 14.64
N ALA A 23 28.68 -93.29 15.08
CA ALA A 23 28.27 -93.21 16.48
C ALA A 23 29.11 -94.10 17.42
N ARG A 24 29.64 -95.22 16.91
CA ARG A 24 30.54 -96.11 17.70
C ARG A 24 31.96 -95.56 17.85
N GLN A 25 32.36 -94.65 16.97
CA GLN A 25 33.69 -94.02 16.98
C GLN A 25 33.69 -92.61 17.58
N THR A 26 32.49 -92.10 17.92
CA THR A 26 32.31 -90.77 18.48
C THR A 26 32.11 -90.85 19.99
N ASP A 27 32.84 -90.02 20.74
CA ASP A 27 32.62 -89.85 22.17
C ASP A 27 31.42 -88.93 22.41
N GLY A 28 30.30 -89.49 22.87
CA GLY A 28 29.07 -88.74 23.15
C GLY A 28 29.27 -87.65 24.21
N ALA A 29 30.15 -87.86 25.19
CA ALA A 29 30.44 -86.85 26.21
C ALA A 29 31.16 -85.64 25.63
N ALA A 30 32.04 -85.86 24.64
CA ALA A 30 32.73 -84.78 23.93
C ALA A 30 31.79 -83.97 23.03
N VAL A 31 30.77 -84.61 22.43
CA VAL A 31 29.74 -83.92 21.63
C VAL A 31 28.81 -83.09 22.52
N GLU A 32 28.38 -83.63 23.67
CA GLU A 32 27.57 -82.89 24.64
C GLU A 32 28.31 -81.66 25.20
N ALA A 33 29.61 -81.79 25.50
CA ALA A 33 30.44 -80.67 25.94
C ALA A 33 30.51 -79.56 24.88
N ARG A 34 30.76 -79.91 23.61
CA ARG A 34 30.78 -78.94 22.50
C ARG A 34 29.42 -78.29 22.24
N LEU A 35 28.33 -79.03 22.42
CA LEU A 35 26.97 -78.49 22.31
C LEU A 35 26.70 -77.47 23.44
N GLY A 36 27.16 -77.76 24.66
CA GLY A 36 27.06 -76.84 25.80
C GLY A 36 27.89 -75.57 25.62
N GLU A 37 29.11 -75.70 25.10
CA GLU A 37 29.97 -74.56 24.75
C GLU A 37 29.33 -73.68 23.66
N ALA A 38 28.83 -74.30 22.58
CA ALA A 38 28.16 -73.56 21.51
C ALA A 38 26.85 -72.91 21.97
N ALA A 39 26.08 -73.56 22.85
CA ALA A 39 24.88 -72.97 23.44
C ALA A 39 25.22 -71.75 24.31
N ALA A 40 26.27 -71.84 25.12
CA ALA A 40 26.75 -70.71 25.92
C ALA A 40 27.26 -69.55 25.05
N GLU A 41 27.92 -69.86 23.92
CA GLU A 41 28.36 -68.86 22.95
C GLU A 41 27.17 -68.17 22.25
N VAL A 42 26.13 -68.94 21.89
CA VAL A 42 24.88 -68.38 21.35
C VAL A 42 24.21 -67.47 22.37
N ASP A 43 24.07 -67.91 23.63
CA ASP A 43 23.48 -67.10 24.70
C ASP A 43 24.26 -65.79 24.92
N GLN A 44 25.59 -65.85 24.86
CA GLN A 44 26.45 -64.67 24.97
C GLN A 44 26.23 -63.72 23.78
N ILE A 45 26.24 -64.23 22.55
CA ILE A 45 26.02 -63.41 21.34
C ILE A 45 24.61 -62.80 21.35
N GLU A 46 23.59 -63.53 21.80
CA GLU A 46 22.23 -63.02 21.94
C GLU A 46 22.14 -61.89 22.97
N ALA A 47 22.86 -62.03 24.11
CA ALA A 47 22.96 -60.97 25.11
C ALA A 47 23.66 -59.72 24.57
N GLU A 48 24.78 -59.89 23.86
CA GLU A 48 25.51 -58.80 23.21
C GLU A 48 24.65 -58.12 22.13
N GLN A 49 23.91 -58.88 21.32
CA GLN A 49 22.96 -58.32 20.36
C GLN A 49 21.84 -57.53 21.02
N ALA A 50 21.31 -58.02 22.14
CA ALA A 50 20.28 -57.32 22.90
C ALA A 50 20.79 -55.98 23.44
N GLU A 51 22.01 -55.95 23.96
CA GLU A 51 22.66 -54.72 24.44
C GLU A 51 22.88 -53.71 23.32
N VAL A 52 23.43 -54.15 22.18
CA VAL A 52 23.64 -53.28 21.02
C VAL A 52 22.32 -52.72 20.49
N ARG A 53 21.26 -53.54 20.42
CA ARG A 53 19.92 -53.07 20.01
C ARG A 53 19.34 -52.05 20.98
N ALA A 54 19.52 -52.25 22.28
CA ALA A 54 19.10 -51.28 23.29
C ALA A 54 19.85 -49.94 23.09
N ARG A 55 21.16 -50.00 22.84
CA ARG A 55 22.00 -48.82 22.59
C ARG A 55 21.60 -48.07 21.33
N ILE A 56 21.28 -48.78 20.24
CA ILE A 56 20.75 -48.19 19.01
C ILE A 56 19.43 -47.47 19.28
N GLY A 57 18.54 -48.07 20.07
CA GLY A 57 17.27 -47.45 20.46
C GLY A 57 17.45 -46.16 21.25
N GLU A 58 18.36 -46.16 22.23
CA GLU A 58 18.73 -44.99 23.04
C GLU A 58 19.29 -43.86 22.17
N LEU A 59 20.27 -44.16 21.32
CA LEU A 59 20.89 -43.17 20.43
C LEU A 59 19.90 -42.61 19.41
N SER A 60 19.03 -43.45 18.86
CA SER A 60 17.98 -43.02 17.92
C SER A 60 16.96 -42.09 18.59
N ALA A 61 16.61 -42.35 19.85
CA ALA A 61 15.74 -41.47 20.62
C ALA A 61 16.42 -40.12 20.89
N ARG A 62 17.72 -40.13 21.21
CA ARG A 62 18.52 -38.93 21.44
C ARG A 62 18.61 -38.04 20.20
N ILE A 63 18.80 -38.63 19.02
CA ILE A 63 18.84 -37.92 17.73
C ILE A 63 17.52 -37.18 17.48
N ARG A 64 16.38 -37.88 17.58
CA ARG A 64 15.04 -37.27 17.41
C ARG A 64 14.78 -36.10 18.38
N GLN A 65 15.28 -36.22 19.61
CA GLN A 65 15.12 -35.18 20.62
C GLN A 65 15.93 -33.91 20.28
N LEU A 66 17.10 -34.07 19.65
CA LEU A 66 17.93 -32.95 19.19
C LEU A 66 17.33 -32.27 17.95
N GLU A 67 16.78 -33.03 17.01
CA GLU A 67 16.09 -32.51 15.81
C GLU A 67 14.89 -31.62 16.17
N ALA A 68 14.09 -32.01 17.19
CA ALA A 68 12.98 -31.20 17.68
C ALA A 68 13.39 -29.86 18.31
N ALA A 69 14.61 -29.77 18.86
CA ALA A 69 15.14 -28.53 19.43
C ALA A 69 15.59 -27.54 18.35
N GLU A 70 16.07 -28.04 17.21
CA GLU A 70 16.46 -27.23 16.06
C GLU A 70 15.23 -26.58 15.39
N GLU A 71 14.13 -27.34 15.23
CA GLU A 71 12.87 -26.83 14.70
C GLU A 71 12.27 -25.69 15.56
N LEU A 72 12.35 -25.81 16.89
CA LEU A 72 11.98 -24.74 17.81
C LEU A 72 12.87 -23.50 17.65
N GLY A 73 14.17 -23.69 17.40
CA GLY A 73 15.13 -22.63 17.12
C GLY A 73 14.76 -21.85 15.86
N THR A 74 14.47 -22.56 14.76
CA THR A 74 14.02 -21.97 13.50
C THR A 74 12.73 -21.18 13.68
N LYS A 75 11.73 -21.74 14.38
CA LYS A 75 10.45 -21.04 14.62
C LYS A 75 10.61 -19.80 15.49
N ARG A 76 11.51 -19.80 16.47
CA ARG A 76 11.83 -18.59 17.26
C ARG A 76 12.50 -17.51 16.42
N GLN A 77 13.39 -17.89 15.50
CA GLN A 77 14.02 -16.95 14.59
C GLN A 77 13.01 -16.34 13.61
N GLU A 78 12.13 -17.16 13.02
CA GLU A 78 11.03 -16.69 12.15
C GLU A 78 10.13 -15.67 12.90
N LEU A 79 9.75 -15.99 14.14
CA LEU A 79 8.97 -15.08 14.98
C LEU A 79 9.70 -13.74 15.21
N ALA A 80 10.98 -13.78 15.59
CA ALA A 80 11.76 -12.56 15.84
C ALA A 80 11.89 -11.67 14.58
N ILE A 81 12.06 -12.28 13.40
CA ILE A 81 12.08 -11.55 12.11
C ILE A 81 10.72 -10.92 11.83
N ALA A 82 9.63 -11.67 12.05
CA ALA A 82 8.27 -11.19 11.84
C ALA A 82 7.94 -10.02 12.79
N GLU A 83 8.29 -10.13 14.06
CA GLU A 83 8.12 -9.08 15.07
C GLU A 83 8.91 -7.81 14.72
N GLY A 84 10.18 -7.96 14.30
CA GLY A 84 11.01 -6.85 13.86
C GLY A 84 10.43 -6.14 12.63
N THR A 85 9.94 -6.92 11.66
CA THR A 85 9.29 -6.41 10.45
C THR A 85 8.00 -5.66 10.80
N ALA A 86 7.16 -6.24 11.66
CA ALA A 86 5.92 -5.62 12.10
C ALA A 86 6.18 -4.30 12.85
N ALA A 87 7.20 -4.26 13.71
CA ALA A 87 7.58 -3.04 14.44
C ALA A 87 8.08 -1.93 13.48
N ALA A 88 8.84 -2.28 12.44
CA ALA A 88 9.28 -1.33 11.43
C ALA A 88 8.09 -0.76 10.63
N LEU A 89 7.20 -1.63 10.15
CA LEU A 89 6.00 -1.23 9.41
C LEU A 89 5.06 -0.37 10.28
N ALA A 90 4.89 -0.71 11.55
CA ALA A 90 4.08 0.06 12.48
C ALA A 90 4.63 1.48 12.68
N ARG A 91 5.97 1.63 12.76
CA ARG A 91 6.61 2.94 12.85
C ARG A 91 6.38 3.77 11.58
N ASP A 92 6.60 3.18 10.41
CA ASP A 92 6.38 3.88 9.13
C ASP A 92 4.92 4.28 8.95
N TRP A 93 3.99 3.40 9.31
CA TRP A 93 2.57 3.70 9.32
C TRP A 93 2.26 4.85 10.27
N ALA A 94 2.80 4.86 11.50
CA ALA A 94 2.56 5.91 12.48
C ALA A 94 3.03 7.28 11.97
N VAL A 95 4.22 7.35 11.37
CA VAL A 95 4.73 8.60 10.75
C VAL A 95 3.78 9.09 9.66
N ARG A 96 3.35 8.20 8.76
CA ARG A 96 2.43 8.55 7.67
C ARG A 96 1.06 8.96 8.17
N ALA A 97 0.52 8.28 9.18
CA ALA A 97 -0.77 8.58 9.78
C ALA A 97 -0.77 9.97 10.45
N VAL A 98 0.29 10.29 11.19
CA VAL A 98 0.45 11.63 11.79
C VAL A 98 0.60 12.69 10.71
N ALA A 99 1.42 12.46 9.68
CA ALA A 99 1.60 13.40 8.57
C ALA A 99 0.28 13.67 7.82
N LEU A 100 -0.49 12.62 7.52
CA LEU A 100 -1.82 12.74 6.91
C LEU A 100 -2.75 13.55 7.80
N ARG A 101 -2.77 13.26 9.11
CA ARG A 101 -3.61 13.99 10.06
C ARG A 101 -3.27 15.49 10.09
N LEU A 102 -1.99 15.84 10.10
CA LEU A 102 -1.54 17.23 10.08
C LEU A 102 -1.94 17.94 8.78
N LEU A 103 -1.84 17.27 7.64
CA LEU A 103 -2.29 17.80 6.35
C LEU A 103 -3.81 18.03 6.34
N GLU A 104 -4.59 17.08 6.84
CA GLU A 104 -6.05 17.20 6.95
C GLU A 104 -6.45 18.35 7.86
N GLU A 105 -5.82 18.49 9.03
CA GLU A 105 -6.08 19.60 9.95
C GLU A 105 -5.71 20.96 9.35
N THR A 106 -4.59 21.03 8.63
CA THR A 106 -4.14 22.25 7.94
C THR A 106 -5.11 22.62 6.83
N ARG A 107 -5.53 21.64 6.01
CA ARG A 107 -6.55 21.84 4.97
C ARG A 107 -7.85 22.37 5.56
N GLN A 108 -8.37 21.71 6.60
CA GLN A 108 -9.60 22.13 7.25
C GLN A 108 -9.50 23.53 7.86
N ARG A 109 -8.34 23.89 8.41
CA ARG A 109 -8.11 25.25 8.92
C ARG A 109 -8.17 26.26 7.79
N TYR A 110 -7.48 26.00 6.68
CA TYR A 110 -7.51 26.85 5.49
C TYR A 110 -8.92 27.01 4.91
N GLU A 111 -9.67 25.91 4.79
CA GLU A 111 -11.06 25.90 4.32
C GLU A 111 -11.99 26.73 5.25
N ARG A 112 -11.77 26.70 6.56
CA ARG A 112 -12.58 27.50 7.51
C ARG A 112 -12.19 28.97 7.57
N GLU A 113 -10.89 29.26 7.53
CA GLU A 113 -10.37 30.61 7.79
C GLU A 113 -10.25 31.45 6.52
N ARG A 114 -9.85 30.87 5.37
CA ARG A 114 -9.50 31.63 4.16
C ARG A 114 -10.45 31.45 2.99
N GLN A 115 -11.00 30.25 2.79
CA GLN A 115 -11.96 30.00 1.71
C GLN A 115 -13.17 30.95 1.74
N PRO A 116 -13.74 31.35 2.90
CA PRO A 116 -14.87 32.27 2.93
C PRO A 116 -14.56 33.64 2.34
N ASP A 117 -13.36 34.18 2.55
CA ASP A 117 -12.97 35.49 2.02
C ASP A 117 -12.70 35.45 0.53
N VAL A 118 -12.03 34.40 0.04
CA VAL A 118 -11.85 34.16 -1.40
C VAL A 118 -13.22 34.07 -2.10
N VAL A 119 -14.15 33.30 -1.53
CA VAL A 119 -15.49 33.12 -2.09
C VAL A 119 -16.27 34.43 -2.06
N ARG A 120 -16.25 35.19 -0.95
CA ARG A 120 -16.90 36.50 -0.88
C ARG A 120 -16.37 37.49 -1.92
N ALA A 121 -15.05 37.55 -2.10
CA ALA A 121 -14.45 38.40 -3.12
C ALA A 121 -14.85 37.93 -4.53
N ALA A 122 -14.85 36.61 -4.76
CA ALA A 122 -15.32 36.03 -6.01
C ALA A 122 -16.80 36.31 -6.29
N GLU A 123 -17.68 36.28 -5.29
CA GLU A 123 -19.10 36.61 -5.43
C GLU A 123 -19.29 38.03 -5.95
N ALA A 124 -18.54 38.99 -5.40
CA ALA A 124 -18.57 40.38 -5.85
C ALA A 124 -18.16 40.51 -7.33
N HIS A 125 -17.07 39.86 -7.74
CA HIS A 125 -16.62 39.85 -9.13
C HIS A 125 -17.60 39.13 -10.07
N PHE A 126 -18.13 37.99 -9.64
CA PHE A 126 -19.06 37.19 -10.43
C PHE A 126 -20.39 37.91 -10.66
N SER A 127 -20.90 38.56 -9.61
CA SER A 127 -22.08 39.43 -9.71
C SER A 127 -21.84 40.56 -10.72
N ARG A 128 -20.67 41.24 -10.66
CA ARG A 128 -20.31 42.25 -11.66
C ARG A 128 -20.23 41.68 -13.08
N PHE A 129 -19.54 40.57 -13.29
CA PHE A 129 -19.40 39.96 -14.62
C PHE A 129 -20.76 39.56 -15.23
N THR A 130 -21.67 39.09 -14.39
CA THR A 130 -22.99 38.59 -14.80
C THR A 130 -24.08 39.66 -14.78
N GLY A 131 -23.74 40.91 -14.42
CA GLY A 131 -24.69 42.02 -14.35
C GLY A 131 -25.73 41.85 -13.24
N GLY A 132 -25.34 41.24 -12.12
CA GLY A 132 -26.20 40.97 -10.95
C GLY A 132 -27.02 39.69 -11.04
N ARG A 133 -26.94 38.93 -12.14
CA ARG A 133 -27.75 37.71 -12.30
C ARG A 133 -27.47 36.66 -11.23
N TYR A 134 -26.21 36.49 -10.85
CA TYR A 134 -25.81 35.55 -9.81
C TYR A 134 -25.15 36.31 -8.66
N ALA A 135 -25.67 36.10 -7.46
CA ALA A 135 -25.29 36.86 -6.27
C ALA A 135 -24.43 36.05 -5.29
N ARG A 136 -24.56 34.71 -5.30
CA ARG A 136 -23.82 33.85 -4.37
C ARG A 136 -23.10 32.70 -5.07
N ILE A 137 -21.99 32.28 -4.46
CA ILE A 137 -21.19 31.11 -4.82
C ILE A 137 -21.16 30.21 -3.60
N VAL A 138 -21.70 29.00 -3.73
CA VAL A 138 -21.77 28.00 -2.68
C VAL A 138 -20.78 26.89 -3.01
N ALA A 139 -19.73 26.76 -2.20
CA ALA A 139 -18.72 25.71 -2.29
C ALA A 139 -18.66 24.98 -0.94
N PRO A 140 -19.39 23.86 -0.77
CA PRO A 140 -19.44 23.14 0.50
C PRO A 140 -18.06 22.55 0.86
N PRO A 141 -17.61 22.66 2.12
CA PRO A 141 -16.36 22.04 2.55
C PRO A 141 -16.39 20.52 2.32
N GLY A 142 -15.35 19.98 1.69
CA GLY A 142 -15.26 18.55 1.39
C GLY A 142 -16.05 18.07 0.17
N ASP A 143 -16.76 18.96 -0.53
CA ASP A 143 -17.36 18.70 -1.84
C ASP A 143 -16.61 19.50 -2.90
N SER A 144 -16.30 18.86 -4.04
CA SER A 144 -15.74 19.54 -5.20
C SER A 144 -16.79 20.31 -6.01
N SER A 145 -18.09 20.14 -5.69
CA SER A 145 -19.17 20.81 -6.39
C SER A 145 -19.23 22.30 -6.01
N VAL A 146 -19.19 23.16 -7.04
CA VAL A 146 -19.43 24.60 -6.90
C VAL A 146 -20.80 24.90 -7.49
N ARG A 147 -21.63 25.56 -6.68
CA ARG A 147 -22.97 26.04 -7.06
C ARG A 147 -22.99 27.55 -7.08
N VAL A 148 -23.86 28.10 -7.92
CA VAL A 148 -24.14 29.54 -7.94
C VAL A 148 -25.62 29.78 -7.77
N GLU A 149 -25.98 30.87 -7.09
CA GLU A 149 -27.37 31.20 -6.81
C GLU A 149 -27.72 32.60 -7.34
N THR A 150 -28.92 32.73 -7.88
CA THR A 150 -29.52 34.03 -8.17
C THR A 150 -30.00 34.72 -6.89
N GLU A 151 -30.34 36.01 -6.95
CA GLU A 151 -30.96 36.73 -5.83
C GLU A 151 -32.25 36.08 -5.32
N GLY A 152 -33.00 35.39 -6.19
CA GLY A 152 -34.22 34.66 -5.85
C GLY A 152 -33.99 33.31 -5.16
N GLY A 153 -32.73 32.90 -4.98
CA GLY A 153 -32.37 31.61 -4.36
C GLY A 153 -32.39 30.42 -5.30
N GLU A 154 -32.56 30.63 -6.62
CA GLU A 154 -32.45 29.55 -7.60
C GLU A 154 -30.98 29.19 -7.80
N GLY A 155 -30.61 27.99 -7.33
CA GLY A 155 -29.27 27.45 -7.46
C GLY A 155 -29.06 26.67 -8.75
N ARG A 156 -27.88 26.82 -9.36
CA ARG A 156 -27.40 26.00 -10.48
C ARG A 156 -26.04 25.40 -10.16
N VAL A 157 -25.82 24.15 -10.55
CA VAL A 157 -24.47 23.57 -10.53
C VAL A 157 -23.66 24.07 -11.72
N THR A 158 -22.33 24.00 -11.62
CA THR A 158 -21.42 24.52 -12.66
C THR A 158 -21.69 23.89 -14.03
N GLU A 159 -22.07 22.62 -14.09
CA GLU A 159 -22.39 21.86 -15.30
C GLU A 159 -23.67 22.36 -16.01
N GLU A 160 -24.56 23.05 -15.30
CA GLU A 160 -25.79 23.64 -15.83
C GLU A 160 -25.59 25.06 -16.36
N LEU A 161 -24.40 25.63 -16.17
CA LEU A 161 -24.06 26.96 -16.65
C LEU A 161 -23.71 26.91 -18.13
N SER A 162 -24.05 27.98 -18.86
CA SER A 162 -23.48 28.17 -20.19
C SER A 162 -21.97 28.29 -20.09
N ARG A 163 -21.24 27.86 -21.13
CA ARG A 163 -19.77 27.92 -21.18
C ARG A 163 -19.21 29.29 -20.74
N GLY A 164 -19.72 30.38 -21.31
CA GLY A 164 -19.26 31.73 -20.94
C GLY A 164 -19.57 32.11 -19.48
N THR A 165 -20.66 31.59 -18.89
CA THR A 165 -20.98 31.83 -17.47
C THR A 165 -20.07 31.02 -16.55
N ALA A 166 -19.75 29.77 -16.91
CA ALA A 166 -18.78 28.96 -16.18
C ALA A 166 -17.36 29.56 -16.23
N GLU A 167 -16.95 30.09 -17.39
CA GLU A 167 -15.67 30.79 -17.54
C GLU A 167 -15.62 32.09 -16.72
N GLN A 168 -16.73 32.86 -16.65
CA GLN A 168 -16.86 34.01 -15.75
C GLN A 168 -16.76 33.64 -14.27
N LEU A 169 -17.37 32.53 -13.86
CA LEU A 169 -17.28 32.02 -12.48
C LEU A 169 -15.83 31.68 -12.13
N TYR A 170 -15.15 30.98 -13.03
CA TYR A 170 -13.76 30.61 -12.83
C TYR A 170 -12.83 31.83 -12.78
N LEU A 171 -13.05 32.82 -13.64
CA LEU A 171 -12.33 34.10 -13.59
C LEU A 171 -12.57 34.83 -12.27
N ALA A 172 -13.81 34.86 -11.79
CA ALA A 172 -14.17 35.52 -10.53
C ALA A 172 -13.49 34.87 -9.33
N LEU A 173 -13.43 33.53 -9.29
CA LEU A 173 -12.69 32.78 -8.26
C LEU A 173 -11.20 33.10 -8.27
N ARG A 174 -10.58 33.21 -9.46
CA ARG A 174 -9.18 33.62 -9.59
C ARG A 174 -8.95 35.04 -9.09
N PHE A 175 -9.86 35.97 -9.38
CA PHE A 175 -9.77 37.35 -8.91
C PHE A 175 -9.92 37.44 -7.39
N GLY A 176 -10.89 36.71 -6.82
CA GLY A 176 -11.02 36.59 -5.37
C GLY A 176 -9.77 36.05 -4.70
N LEU A 177 -9.12 35.06 -5.33
CA LEU A 177 -7.85 34.51 -4.83
C LEU A 177 -6.70 35.51 -4.90
N ILE A 178 -6.57 36.24 -6.01
CA ILE A 178 -5.54 37.28 -6.19
C ILE A 178 -5.69 38.38 -5.11
N GLU A 179 -6.91 38.88 -4.92
CA GLU A 179 -7.18 39.92 -3.93
C GLU A 179 -6.92 39.44 -2.50
N GLU A 180 -7.34 38.22 -2.17
CA GLU A 180 -7.13 37.66 -0.84
C GLU A 180 -5.66 37.36 -0.57
N PHE A 181 -4.90 36.92 -1.57
CA PHE A 181 -3.47 36.74 -1.46
C PHE A 181 -2.75 38.08 -1.22
N ALA A 182 -3.08 39.12 -1.99
CA ALA A 182 -2.49 40.44 -1.87
C ALA A 182 -2.81 41.17 -0.54
N ARG A 183 -3.83 40.72 0.22
CA ARG A 183 -4.09 41.20 1.58
C ARG A 183 -3.09 40.67 2.61
N HIS A 184 -2.49 39.52 2.33
CA HIS A 184 -1.62 38.79 3.26
C HIS A 184 -0.16 38.74 2.82
N ALA A 185 0.13 39.14 1.59
CA ALA A 185 1.45 39.10 0.96
C ALA A 185 1.60 40.26 -0.04
N GLU A 186 2.81 40.43 -0.59
CA GLU A 186 3.07 41.42 -1.63
C GLU A 186 2.23 41.14 -2.89
N ALA A 187 1.69 42.21 -3.49
CA ALA A 187 0.89 42.11 -4.71
C ALA A 187 1.77 41.69 -5.90
N LEU A 188 1.50 40.50 -6.44
CA LEU A 188 2.26 39.94 -7.56
C LEU A 188 1.73 40.42 -8.92
N PRO A 189 2.58 40.51 -9.96
CA PRO A 189 2.10 40.74 -11.31
C PRO A 189 1.10 39.67 -11.77
N VAL A 190 0.05 40.09 -12.47
CA VAL A 190 -1.01 39.23 -13.00
C VAL A 190 -0.87 39.15 -14.52
N VAL A 191 -0.70 37.94 -15.04
CA VAL A 191 -0.62 37.67 -16.48
C VAL A 191 -1.94 37.07 -16.95
N MET A 192 -2.52 37.64 -18.00
CA MET A 192 -3.80 37.23 -18.57
C MET A 192 -3.62 36.95 -20.06
N ASP A 193 -4.07 35.79 -20.53
CA ASP A 193 -3.98 35.38 -21.94
C ASP A 193 -5.38 35.12 -22.50
N ASP A 194 -5.86 36.07 -23.29
CA ASP A 194 -7.12 36.06 -24.03
C ASP A 194 -8.37 35.61 -23.25
N ILE A 195 -8.44 35.99 -21.98
CA ILE A 195 -9.47 35.51 -21.04
C ILE A 195 -10.90 36.01 -21.35
N LEU A 196 -11.07 36.94 -22.30
CA LEU A 196 -12.36 37.55 -22.67
C LEU A 196 -12.96 36.99 -23.97
N VAL A 197 -12.28 36.05 -24.65
CA VAL A 197 -12.64 35.59 -26.01
C VAL A 197 -14.06 35.02 -26.14
N ASN A 198 -14.59 34.39 -25.09
CA ASN A 198 -15.92 33.76 -25.11
C ASN A 198 -17.02 34.64 -24.49
N PHE A 199 -16.72 35.90 -24.19
CA PHE A 199 -17.69 36.81 -23.56
C PHE A 199 -18.40 37.62 -24.64
N ASP A 200 -19.72 37.79 -24.49
CA ASP A 200 -20.45 38.81 -25.25
C ASP A 200 -19.96 40.22 -24.87
N VAL A 201 -20.26 41.21 -25.70
CA VAL A 201 -19.76 42.59 -25.57
C VAL A 201 -20.04 43.17 -24.18
N ASP A 202 -21.24 42.95 -23.64
CA ASP A 202 -21.64 43.48 -22.34
C ASP A 202 -20.85 42.81 -21.20
N ARG A 203 -20.68 41.49 -21.27
CA ARG A 203 -19.87 40.72 -20.32
C ARG A 203 -18.40 41.10 -20.38
N ALA A 204 -17.84 41.23 -21.57
CA ALA A 204 -16.45 41.64 -21.79
C ALA A 204 -16.22 43.04 -21.24
N SER A 205 -17.15 43.98 -21.46
CA SER A 205 -17.04 45.35 -20.94
C SER A 205 -17.04 45.41 -19.42
N ARG A 206 -17.92 44.64 -18.76
CA ARG A 206 -17.92 44.54 -17.29
C ARG A 206 -16.64 43.89 -16.76
N ALA A 207 -16.15 42.84 -17.43
CA ALA A 207 -14.90 42.18 -17.07
C ALA A 207 -13.67 43.08 -17.23
N ALA A 208 -13.59 43.83 -18.34
CA ALA A 208 -12.57 44.84 -18.58
C ALA A 208 -12.57 45.93 -17.49
N GLY A 209 -13.75 46.37 -17.03
CA GLY A 209 -13.87 47.26 -15.88
C GLY A 209 -13.20 46.70 -14.62
N THR A 210 -13.46 45.44 -14.29
CA THR A 210 -12.82 44.79 -13.15
C THR A 210 -11.32 44.58 -13.35
N ILE A 211 -10.85 44.29 -14.57
CA ILE A 211 -9.41 44.17 -14.88
C ILE A 211 -8.71 45.51 -14.65
N ARG A 212 -9.31 46.63 -15.06
CA ARG A 212 -8.80 47.97 -14.79
C ARG A 212 -8.73 48.26 -13.29
N ASP A 213 -9.76 47.89 -12.54
CA ASP A 213 -9.75 48.04 -11.08
C ASP A 213 -8.61 47.23 -10.45
N LEU A 214 -8.40 46.00 -10.91
CA LEU A 214 -7.30 45.14 -10.45
C LEU A 214 -5.93 45.76 -10.75
N ALA A 215 -5.78 46.38 -11.93
CA ALA A 215 -4.56 47.06 -12.36
C ALA A 215 -4.17 48.27 -11.49
N THR A 216 -5.12 48.82 -10.70
CA THR A 216 -4.79 49.87 -9.71
C THR A 216 -3.95 49.35 -8.53
N ARG A 217 -3.92 48.03 -8.32
CA ARG A 217 -3.24 47.37 -7.18
C ARG A 217 -2.19 46.36 -7.61
N HIS A 218 -2.25 45.88 -8.86
CA HIS A 218 -1.35 44.88 -9.41
C HIS A 218 -0.82 45.34 -10.77
N GLN A 219 0.41 44.97 -11.10
CA GLN A 219 0.84 45.06 -12.50
C GLN A 219 0.06 44.02 -13.31
N VAL A 220 -0.72 44.45 -14.29
CA VAL A 220 -1.46 43.56 -15.20
C VAL A 220 -0.76 43.52 -16.56
N ILE A 221 -0.44 42.31 -17.02
CA ILE A 221 0.10 42.03 -18.35
C ILE A 221 -0.94 41.22 -19.10
N TYR A 222 -1.52 41.81 -20.13
CA TYR A 222 -2.62 41.21 -20.90
C TYR A 222 -2.16 40.87 -22.31
N PHE A 223 -2.35 39.63 -22.73
CA PHE A 223 -2.10 39.13 -24.08
C PHE A 223 -3.42 38.87 -24.78
N THR A 224 -3.52 39.30 -26.04
CA THR A 224 -4.66 38.98 -26.91
C THR A 224 -4.27 39.16 -28.37
N CYS A 225 -4.90 38.37 -29.23
CA CYS A 225 -4.82 38.52 -30.68
C CYS A 225 -5.97 39.39 -31.23
N HIS A 226 -6.86 39.90 -30.37
CA HIS A 226 -8.06 40.62 -30.74
C HIS A 226 -7.93 42.12 -30.44
N ALA A 227 -7.90 42.94 -31.50
CA ALA A 227 -7.77 44.40 -31.39
C ALA A 227 -8.89 45.04 -30.53
N TRP A 228 -10.13 44.57 -30.68
CA TRP A 228 -11.27 45.07 -29.90
C TRP A 228 -11.10 44.84 -28.39
N THR A 229 -10.43 43.76 -27.98
CA THR A 229 -10.16 43.47 -26.57
C THR A 229 -9.11 44.43 -26.01
N ALA A 230 -8.08 44.75 -26.79
CA ALA A 230 -7.09 45.77 -26.43
C ALA A 230 -7.77 47.15 -26.29
N GLU A 231 -8.60 47.57 -27.24
CA GLU A 231 -9.34 48.83 -27.17
C GLU A 231 -10.26 48.90 -25.95
N LEU A 232 -10.92 47.79 -25.60
CA LEU A 232 -11.80 47.71 -24.43
C LEU A 232 -11.04 47.87 -23.09
N LEU A 233 -9.78 47.44 -23.07
CA LEU A 233 -8.89 47.47 -21.91
C LEU A 233 -8.03 48.74 -21.84
N ASP A 234 -8.13 49.65 -22.80
CA ASP A 234 -7.26 50.83 -22.95
C ASP A 234 -7.91 52.13 -22.43
N PRO A 235 -7.87 52.41 -21.11
CA PRO A 235 -8.01 53.76 -20.59
C PRO A 235 -6.65 54.48 -20.53
N GLU A 236 -6.67 55.80 -20.30
CA GLU A 236 -5.48 56.65 -20.10
C GLU A 236 -4.43 55.97 -19.20
N GLY A 237 -3.26 55.64 -19.77
CA GLY A 237 -2.12 55.05 -19.04
C GLY A 237 -1.71 53.63 -19.46
N THR A 238 -2.44 52.98 -20.38
CA THR A 238 -2.05 51.65 -20.90
C THR A 238 -0.90 51.77 -21.90
N ARG A 239 0.12 50.91 -21.76
CA ARG A 239 1.18 50.77 -22.76
C ARG A 239 0.90 49.56 -23.63
N THR A 240 0.39 49.79 -24.84
CA THR A 240 0.17 48.73 -25.83
C THR A 240 1.45 48.44 -26.60
N VAL A 241 1.82 47.16 -26.70
CA VAL A 241 2.98 46.70 -27.48
C VAL A 241 2.51 45.67 -28.49
N ALA A 242 2.67 45.97 -29.77
CA ALA A 242 2.42 44.99 -30.83
C ALA A 242 3.59 44.00 -30.90
N LEU A 243 3.28 42.70 -30.77
CA LEU A 243 4.24 41.62 -30.99
C LEU A 243 4.22 41.28 -32.48
N ALA A 244 5.35 41.49 -33.16
CA ALA A 244 5.53 41.22 -34.59
C ALA A 244 5.86 39.74 -34.86
#